data_AF-A0A520CFG7-F1
#
_entry.id   AF-A0A520CFG7-F1
#
_cell.length_a   1.000
_cell.length_b   1.000
_cell.length_c   1.000
_cell.angle_alpha   90.00
_cell.angle_beta   90.00
_cell.angle_gamma   90.00
#
_symmetry.space_group_name_H-M   'P 1'
#
loop_
_entity.id
_entity.type
_entity.pdbx_description
1 polymer ?
#
loop_
_entity_poly.entity_id
_entity_poly.type
_entity_poly.pdbx_seq_one_letter_code
_entity_poly.pdbx_strand_id
1 'polypeptide(L)'
;DRNEFISDVIEIDAWTKFNFPGRAGQYSEFIWDYKCFSGVDYAENNQETAIYAIQNEYGEGWEEVPSHEMGNYDYLMFNDIDFRNRAVVEELKYWGKWYFETCKIDGFRLDAVKHIPTEFIAEWIDYMKNECNKDLFIVAENWNVDSVDELESYIELTGGKTQLFDSLLHHNFYLASQAGQEYDLSSIFNDTLVQRNPLLAVTFVDNHDSQPLQALESFTEFWFRPLAYAMILLREGGIPCVFYTDVYGAAYEDDGQQVELIGLQELPQLLKIRENLAYGEQRDYLDHPNCIGWTRIGIDEFENSGIAVILTNGEEGFKQMEIGSQFAGKTFVDLLGKRSEEVVIDENGVGEFLCAAGSVSVWGLKI
;
A
#
# COMPACT_ATOMS: atom_id res chain seq x y z
N ASP A 1 3.80 20.24 -19.65
CA ASP A 1 5.16 19.82 -19.33
C ASP A 1 5.74 20.85 -18.36
N ARG A 2 6.25 20.43 -17.20
CA ARG A 2 6.79 21.30 -16.15
C ARG A 2 8.21 21.77 -16.45
N ASN A 3 8.86 21.18 -17.45
CA ASN A 3 10.14 21.65 -17.97
C ASN A 3 9.97 22.82 -18.95
N GLU A 4 8.74 23.14 -19.37
CA GLU A 4 8.44 24.26 -20.26
C GLU A 4 7.98 25.50 -19.47
N PHE A 5 8.92 26.38 -19.13
CA PHE A 5 8.61 27.64 -18.45
C PHE A 5 7.84 28.61 -19.37
N ILE A 6 6.71 29.12 -18.89
CA ILE A 6 5.78 29.97 -19.66
C ILE A 6 5.94 31.47 -19.38
N SER A 7 6.93 31.86 -18.57
CA SER A 7 7.23 33.26 -18.24
C SER A 7 8.73 33.49 -18.16
N ASP A 8 9.12 34.75 -18.26
CA ASP A 8 10.44 35.19 -17.80
C ASP A 8 10.53 35.06 -16.26
N VAL A 9 11.74 35.18 -15.72
CA VAL A 9 11.96 35.22 -14.27
C VAL A 9 11.26 36.45 -13.68
N ILE A 10 10.46 36.23 -12.64
CA ILE A 10 9.73 37.26 -11.92
C ILE A 10 10.04 37.21 -10.43
N GLU A 11 9.86 38.35 -9.75
CA GLU A 11 9.93 38.43 -8.29
C GLU A 11 8.52 38.26 -7.72
N ILE A 12 8.38 37.35 -6.75
CA ILE A 12 7.12 37.09 -6.04
C ILE A 12 7.35 37.15 -4.53
N ASP A 13 6.30 37.53 -3.81
CA ASP A 13 6.24 37.32 -2.36
C ASP A 13 5.66 35.93 -2.11
N ALA A 14 6.41 35.06 -1.43
CA ALA A 14 6.00 33.67 -1.15
C ALA A 14 6.17 33.31 0.33
N TRP A 15 5.31 32.40 0.82
CA TRP A 15 5.28 31.96 2.22
C TRP A 15 6.37 30.93 2.56
N THR A 16 7.64 31.34 2.48
CA THR A 16 8.80 30.42 2.58
C THR A 16 9.57 30.49 3.89
N LYS A 17 9.26 31.44 4.78
CA LYS A 17 10.04 31.64 6.01
C LYS A 17 9.42 30.96 7.23
N PHE A 18 10.01 29.85 7.68
CA PHE A 18 9.55 29.11 8.86
C PHE A 18 10.55 29.27 10.02
N ASN A 19 10.17 30.07 11.01
CA ASN A 19 11.01 30.42 12.17
C ASN A 19 10.55 29.83 13.51
N PHE A 20 9.45 29.07 13.53
CA PHE A 20 8.94 28.30 14.66
C PHE A 20 9.01 29.01 16.04
N PRO A 21 8.43 30.22 16.22
CA PRO A 21 8.66 31.04 17.41
C PRO A 21 8.13 30.38 18.69
N GLY A 22 7.11 29.53 18.59
CA GLY A 22 6.60 28.76 19.73
C GLY A 22 7.54 27.65 20.20
N ARG A 23 8.36 27.08 19.29
CA ARG A 23 9.38 26.07 19.60
C ARG A 23 10.70 26.71 20.03
N ALA A 24 10.99 27.93 19.56
CA ALA A 24 12.10 28.78 20.00
C ALA A 24 13.47 28.05 20.04
N GLY A 25 13.79 27.29 18.99
CA GLY A 25 15.04 26.55 18.87
C GLY A 25 15.11 25.24 19.68
N GLN A 26 14.06 24.88 20.42
CA GLN A 26 14.02 23.59 21.10
C GLN A 26 14.11 22.44 20.07
N TYR A 27 15.04 21.51 20.31
CA TYR A 27 15.41 20.36 19.46
C TYR A 27 16.21 20.68 18.19
N SER A 28 15.88 21.76 17.46
CA SER A 28 16.60 22.21 16.26
C SER A 28 16.52 23.73 16.12
N GLU A 29 17.64 24.37 15.79
CA GLU A 29 17.71 25.81 15.50
C GLU A 29 17.58 26.12 14.00
N PHE A 30 17.37 25.11 13.15
CA PHE A 30 17.24 25.29 11.71
C PHE A 30 16.02 26.14 11.34
N ILE A 31 16.23 27.12 10.47
CA ILE A 31 15.22 28.05 9.98
C ILE A 31 15.11 27.84 8.48
N TRP A 32 13.89 27.58 8.01
CA TRP A 32 13.62 27.41 6.59
C TRP A 32 13.38 28.78 5.95
N ASP A 33 13.94 28.99 4.77
CA ASP A 33 13.69 30.13 3.90
C ASP A 33 13.59 29.65 2.44
N TYR A 34 13.40 30.57 1.50
CA TYR A 34 13.24 30.25 0.07
C TYR A 34 14.39 29.44 -0.54
N LYS A 35 15.58 29.41 0.09
CA LYS A 35 16.71 28.59 -0.38
C LYS A 35 16.59 27.11 -0.02
N CYS A 36 15.58 26.75 0.77
CA CYS A 36 15.28 25.38 1.14
C CYS A 36 14.23 24.75 0.23
N PHE A 37 13.76 25.47 -0.79
CA PHE A 37 12.63 25.07 -1.62
C PHE A 37 12.91 25.26 -3.11
N SER A 38 12.43 24.31 -3.93
CA SER A 38 12.51 24.27 -5.39
C SER A 38 11.31 24.95 -6.05
N GLY A 39 10.16 25.02 -5.36
CA GLY A 39 8.98 25.71 -5.88
C GLY A 39 7.86 25.98 -4.88
N VAL A 40 6.90 26.78 -5.31
CA VAL A 40 5.66 27.17 -4.59
C VAL A 40 4.48 27.32 -5.56
N ASP A 41 3.25 27.33 -5.07
CA ASP A 41 2.03 27.49 -5.89
C ASP A 41 1.31 28.84 -5.76
N TYR A 42 1.84 29.76 -4.95
CA TYR A 42 1.14 31.00 -4.65
C TYR A 42 2.05 32.21 -4.54
N ALA A 43 1.72 33.27 -5.29
CA ALA A 43 2.36 34.57 -5.23
C ALA A 43 1.46 35.55 -4.46
N GLU A 44 1.86 35.91 -3.25
CA GLU A 44 1.11 36.79 -2.33
C GLU A 44 0.97 38.21 -2.90
N ASN A 45 2.03 38.76 -3.49
CA ASN A 45 2.02 40.10 -4.06
C ASN A 45 1.05 40.24 -5.26
N ASN A 46 0.81 39.15 -5.98
CA ASN A 46 -0.07 39.12 -7.15
C ASN A 46 -1.44 38.47 -6.86
N GLN A 47 -1.59 37.84 -5.68
CA GLN A 47 -2.76 37.03 -5.31
C GLN A 47 -3.10 35.97 -6.36
N GLU A 48 -2.05 35.33 -6.89
CA GLU A 48 -2.15 34.41 -8.02
C GLU A 48 -1.70 33.01 -7.62
N THR A 49 -2.49 32.01 -8.00
CA THR A 49 -2.13 30.60 -7.92
C THR A 49 -1.58 30.14 -9.26
N ALA A 50 -0.31 29.76 -9.28
CA ALA A 50 0.38 29.15 -10.40
C ALA A 50 1.58 28.36 -9.87
N ILE A 51 2.14 27.43 -10.63
CA ILE A 51 3.34 26.71 -10.21
C ILE A 51 4.56 27.57 -10.51
N TYR A 52 5.25 28.03 -9.47
CA TYR A 52 6.46 28.84 -9.55
C TYR A 52 7.67 28.01 -9.15
N ALA A 53 8.63 27.83 -10.06
CA ALA A 53 9.95 27.31 -9.70
C ALA A 53 10.80 28.42 -9.08
N ILE A 54 11.35 28.16 -7.90
CA ILE A 54 12.22 29.09 -7.18
C ILE A 54 13.62 29.03 -7.81
N GLN A 55 14.12 30.21 -8.20
CA GLN A 55 15.48 30.40 -8.67
C GLN A 55 16.38 30.71 -7.46
N ASN A 56 17.28 29.81 -7.11
CA ASN A 56 18.21 29.99 -5.99
C ASN A 56 19.64 29.52 -6.37
N GLU A 57 20.57 29.51 -5.41
CA GLU A 57 21.97 29.12 -5.68
C GLU A 57 22.19 27.62 -5.93
N TYR A 58 21.19 26.79 -5.67
CA TYR A 58 21.20 25.33 -5.85
C TYR A 58 20.57 24.88 -7.16
N GLY A 59 19.68 25.70 -7.76
CA GLY A 59 19.14 25.41 -9.08
C GLY A 59 18.15 26.45 -9.62
N GLU A 60 17.84 26.28 -10.90
CA GLU A 60 16.99 27.15 -11.70
C GLU A 60 15.67 26.48 -12.12
N GLY A 61 15.33 25.34 -11.51
CA GLY A 61 14.16 24.55 -11.88
C GLY A 61 13.98 23.33 -10.98
N TRP A 62 13.21 22.37 -11.46
CA TRP A 62 12.84 21.15 -10.75
C TRP A 62 14.01 20.18 -10.57
N GLU A 63 13.92 19.36 -9.53
CA GLU A 63 14.84 18.26 -9.28
C GLU A 63 14.51 17.06 -10.17
N GLU A 64 15.53 16.23 -10.42
CA GLU A 64 15.31 14.96 -11.10
C GLU A 64 14.66 13.97 -10.13
N VAL A 65 13.38 13.68 -10.37
CA VAL A 65 12.54 12.77 -9.57
C VAL A 65 12.09 11.58 -10.42
N PRO A 66 11.68 10.45 -9.80
CA PRO A 66 11.38 9.23 -10.56
C PRO A 66 10.12 9.34 -11.43
N SER A 67 9.13 10.18 -11.11
CA SER A 67 7.94 10.35 -11.96
C SER A 67 8.16 11.39 -13.07
N HIS A 68 7.94 10.96 -14.31
CA HIS A 68 7.96 11.81 -15.51
C HIS A 68 6.57 12.29 -15.94
N GLU A 69 5.54 12.03 -15.13
CA GLU A 69 4.22 12.62 -15.36
C GLU A 69 4.35 14.15 -15.38
N MET A 70 3.53 14.80 -16.22
CA MET A 70 3.65 16.24 -16.49
C MET A 70 5.06 16.66 -16.95
N GLY A 71 5.92 15.75 -17.43
CA GLY A 71 7.31 15.97 -17.84
C GLY A 71 8.32 15.83 -16.70
N ASN A 72 7.98 16.32 -15.50
CA ASN A 72 8.77 16.19 -14.27
C ASN A 72 7.82 16.38 -13.08
N TYR A 73 7.61 15.37 -12.24
CA TYR A 73 6.64 15.48 -11.15
C TYR A 73 7.26 15.88 -9.80
N ASP A 74 8.28 16.75 -9.75
CA ASP A 74 8.89 17.22 -8.49
C ASP A 74 7.85 17.98 -7.66
N TYR A 75 7.42 19.15 -8.14
CA TYR A 75 6.43 19.96 -7.45
C TYR A 75 5.10 19.23 -7.19
N LEU A 76 4.71 19.01 -5.93
CA LEU A 76 3.35 18.52 -5.64
C LEU A 76 2.43 19.63 -5.16
N MET A 77 2.76 20.26 -4.03
CA MET A 77 1.96 21.28 -3.36
C MET A 77 2.79 22.04 -2.32
N PHE A 78 2.25 23.17 -1.84
CA PHE A 78 2.86 24.01 -0.80
C PHE A 78 4.25 24.52 -1.17
N ASN A 79 5.27 24.14 -0.41
CA ASN A 79 6.65 24.56 -0.58
C ASN A 79 7.47 23.31 -0.83
N ASP A 80 7.82 23.09 -2.08
CA ASP A 80 8.51 21.90 -2.54
C ASP A 80 9.97 21.94 -2.08
N ILE A 81 10.43 20.91 -1.38
CA ILE A 81 11.72 20.92 -0.68
C ILE A 81 12.86 20.74 -1.68
N ASP A 82 13.91 21.56 -1.59
CA ASP A 82 15.10 21.47 -2.46
C ASP A 82 16.17 20.55 -1.84
N PHE A 83 16.27 19.31 -2.31
CA PHE A 83 17.23 18.31 -1.83
C PHE A 83 18.66 18.53 -2.38
N ARG A 84 18.85 19.45 -3.34
CA ARG A 84 20.19 19.90 -3.78
C ARG A 84 20.88 20.71 -2.68
N ASN A 85 20.10 21.36 -1.80
CA ASN A 85 20.64 22.07 -0.65
C ASN A 85 21.07 21.09 0.45
N ARG A 86 22.39 20.88 0.60
CA ARG A 86 22.93 19.96 1.61
C ARG A 86 22.58 20.31 3.06
N ALA A 87 22.30 21.58 3.37
CA ALA A 87 21.86 21.95 4.72
C ALA A 87 20.47 21.38 5.03
N VAL A 88 19.58 21.32 4.02
CA VAL A 88 18.26 20.69 4.12
C VAL A 88 18.40 19.17 4.31
N VAL A 89 19.22 18.51 3.49
CA VAL A 89 19.45 17.05 3.61
C VAL A 89 19.96 16.67 5.00
N GLU A 90 20.94 17.40 5.53
CA GLU A 90 21.47 17.12 6.87
C GLU A 90 20.46 17.42 7.98
N GLU A 91 19.62 18.46 7.84
CA GLU A 91 18.54 18.73 8.79
C GLU A 91 17.47 17.61 8.78
N LEU A 92 17.10 17.09 7.61
CA LEU A 92 16.12 15.99 7.50
C LEU A 92 16.66 14.67 8.07
N LYS A 93 17.96 14.41 7.91
CA LYS A 93 18.64 13.30 8.61
C LYS A 93 18.64 13.47 10.12
N TYR A 94 19.01 14.67 10.60
CA TYR A 94 18.98 15.01 12.02
C TYR A 94 17.57 14.82 12.60
N TRP A 95 16.55 15.33 11.91
CA TRP A 95 15.16 15.16 12.28
C TRP A 95 14.75 13.68 12.32
N GLY A 96 15.12 12.89 11.31
CA GLY A 96 14.82 11.46 11.25
C GLY A 96 15.37 10.71 12.46
N LYS A 97 16.63 10.97 12.80
CA LYS A 97 17.27 10.40 14.00
C LYS A 97 16.57 10.85 15.28
N TRP A 98 16.32 12.15 15.42
CA TRP A 98 15.62 12.69 16.59
C TRP A 98 14.23 12.07 16.76
N TYR A 99 13.48 11.90 15.67
CA TYR A 99 12.15 11.31 15.68
C TYR A 99 12.20 9.83 16.08
N PHE A 100 13.14 9.07 15.53
CA PHE A 100 13.40 7.69 15.94
C PHE A 100 13.73 7.59 17.44
N GLU A 101 14.66 8.42 17.93
CA GLU A 101 15.08 8.39 19.33
C GLU A 101 13.97 8.84 20.29
N THR A 102 13.12 9.77 19.86
CA THR A 102 12.04 10.30 20.69
C THR A 102 10.86 9.34 20.75
N CYS A 103 10.42 8.82 19.61
CA CYS A 103 9.22 8.01 19.50
C CYS A 103 9.48 6.50 19.65
N LYS A 104 10.75 6.07 19.59
CA LYS A 104 11.18 4.66 19.73
C LYS A 104 10.49 3.71 18.74
N ILE A 105 10.38 4.15 17.49
CA ILE A 105 9.73 3.43 16.39
C ILE A 105 10.60 2.30 15.83
N ASP A 106 9.98 1.40 15.06
CA ASP A 106 10.62 0.24 14.41
C ASP A 106 10.76 0.41 12.88
N GLY A 107 10.21 1.49 12.32
CA GLY A 107 10.15 1.68 10.89
C GLY A 107 9.47 2.97 10.47
N PHE A 108 9.38 3.18 9.16
CA PHE A 108 8.83 4.38 8.54
C PHE A 108 7.88 4.02 7.39
N ARG A 109 6.84 4.84 7.22
CA ARG A 109 6.09 4.97 5.98
C ARG A 109 6.51 6.27 5.32
N LEU A 110 7.08 6.21 4.13
CA LEU A 110 7.50 7.37 3.35
C LEU A 110 6.35 7.82 2.46
N ASP A 111 6.03 9.11 2.54
CA ASP A 111 4.92 9.76 1.83
C ASP A 111 5.41 10.31 0.49
N ALA A 112 4.53 10.27 -0.52
CA ALA A 112 4.67 11.00 -1.78
C ALA A 112 6.02 10.77 -2.51
N VAL A 113 6.59 9.56 -2.42
CA VAL A 113 8.01 9.38 -2.78
C VAL A 113 8.32 9.47 -4.27
N LYS A 114 7.29 9.47 -5.12
CA LYS A 114 7.46 9.69 -6.56
C LYS A 114 7.86 11.13 -6.91
N HIS A 115 7.67 12.03 -5.94
CA HIS A 115 7.97 13.46 -6.00
C HIS A 115 9.29 13.80 -5.30
N ILE A 116 10.06 12.81 -4.83
CA ILE A 116 11.29 13.03 -4.06
C ILE A 116 12.46 12.36 -4.79
N PRO A 117 13.64 13.01 -4.91
CA PRO A 117 14.82 12.39 -5.49
C PRO A 117 15.18 11.07 -4.80
N THR A 118 15.26 9.99 -5.58
CA THR A 118 15.53 8.64 -5.06
C THR A 118 16.92 8.54 -4.42
N GLU A 119 17.88 9.34 -4.88
CA GLU A 119 19.21 9.45 -4.28
C GLU A 119 19.14 9.93 -2.83
N PHE A 120 18.31 10.93 -2.53
CA PHE A 120 18.09 11.40 -1.16
C PHE A 120 17.43 10.30 -0.31
N ILE A 121 16.39 9.63 -0.83
CA ILE A 121 15.72 8.54 -0.11
C ILE A 121 16.73 7.44 0.25
N ALA A 122 17.54 6.99 -0.71
CA ALA A 122 18.55 5.97 -0.48
C ALA A 122 19.62 6.42 0.53
N GLU A 123 20.09 7.67 0.44
CA GLU A 123 21.07 8.25 1.36
C GLU A 123 20.50 8.37 2.79
N TRP A 124 19.26 8.84 2.93
CA TRP A 124 18.58 8.99 4.22
C TRP A 124 18.35 7.63 4.88
N ILE A 125 17.94 6.60 4.14
CA ILE A 125 17.78 5.24 4.66
C ILE A 125 19.10 4.67 5.17
N ASP A 126 20.19 4.83 4.41
CA ASP A 126 21.51 4.35 4.81
C ASP A 126 21.99 5.07 6.08
N TYR A 127 21.78 6.39 6.16
CA TYR A 127 22.06 7.16 7.38
C TYR A 127 21.27 6.63 8.58
N MET A 128 19.96 6.44 8.44
CA MET A 128 19.09 5.97 9.52
C MET A 128 19.46 4.57 9.99
N LYS A 129 19.74 3.63 9.08
CA LYS A 129 20.20 2.27 9.44
C LYS A 129 21.49 2.31 10.25
N ASN A 130 22.45 3.15 9.85
CA ASN A 130 23.73 3.30 10.56
C ASN A 130 23.56 3.92 11.95
N GLU A 131 22.76 4.99 12.07
CA GLU A 131 22.58 5.70 13.35
C GLU A 131 21.70 4.93 14.34
N CYS A 132 20.69 4.22 13.86
CA CYS A 132 19.77 3.46 14.71
C CYS A 132 20.34 2.09 15.13
N ASN A 133 21.35 1.57 14.41
CA ASN A 133 21.90 0.23 14.58
C ASN A 133 20.80 -0.84 14.67
N LYS A 134 19.81 -0.73 13.76
CA LYS A 134 18.58 -1.52 13.73
C LYS A 134 18.11 -1.68 12.29
N ASP A 135 17.58 -2.86 11.98
CA ASP A 135 16.83 -3.07 10.74
C ASP A 135 15.48 -2.36 10.84
N LEU A 136 15.36 -1.24 10.13
CA LEU A 136 14.13 -0.46 10.04
C LEU A 136 13.27 -1.03 8.91
N PHE A 137 12.00 -1.33 9.22
CA PHE A 137 11.01 -1.59 8.18
C PHE A 137 10.66 -0.28 7.47
N ILE A 138 10.76 -0.22 6.15
CA ILE A 138 10.51 1.01 5.40
C ILE A 138 9.61 0.70 4.22
N VAL A 139 8.40 1.22 4.24
CA VAL A 139 7.47 1.17 3.12
C VAL A 139 7.31 2.56 2.53
N ALA A 140 7.32 2.68 1.21
CA ALA A 140 7.11 3.95 0.53
C ALA A 140 5.83 3.94 -0.31
N GLU A 141 5.15 5.08 -0.31
CA GLU A 141 3.96 5.31 -1.13
C GLU A 141 4.39 5.96 -2.45
N ASN A 142 4.59 5.11 -3.45
CA ASN A 142 4.81 5.49 -4.84
C ASN A 142 3.51 5.21 -5.61
N TRP A 143 2.56 6.14 -5.59
CA TRP A 143 1.24 5.92 -6.18
C TRP A 143 1.30 5.87 -7.71
N ASN A 144 1.21 4.66 -8.25
CA ASN A 144 1.08 4.36 -9.68
C ASN A 144 0.11 3.18 -9.88
N VAL A 145 -0.95 3.38 -10.67
CA VAL A 145 -1.96 2.35 -10.97
C VAL A 145 -1.94 1.87 -12.42
N ASP A 146 -0.92 2.29 -13.19
CA ASP A 146 -0.81 2.05 -14.62
C ASP A 146 0.35 1.11 -14.98
N SER A 147 1.43 1.10 -14.20
CA SER A 147 2.68 0.43 -14.56
C SER A 147 3.42 -0.17 -13.37
N VAL A 148 3.46 -1.50 -13.30
CA VAL A 148 4.30 -2.22 -12.33
C VAL A 148 5.79 -2.03 -12.63
N ASP A 149 6.16 -1.81 -13.90
CA ASP A 149 7.54 -1.55 -14.30
C ASP A 149 8.08 -0.27 -13.65
N GLU A 150 7.24 0.75 -13.46
CA GLU A 150 7.62 2.00 -12.77
C GLU A 150 7.81 1.79 -11.26
N LEU A 151 6.99 0.94 -10.63
CA LEU A 151 7.19 0.54 -9.23
C LEU A 151 8.50 -0.26 -9.06
N GLU A 152 8.79 -1.20 -9.98
CA GLU A 152 10.03 -1.97 -9.97
C GLU A 152 11.25 -1.06 -10.21
N SER A 153 11.16 -0.12 -11.15
CA SER A 153 12.20 0.88 -11.40
C SER A 153 12.51 1.71 -10.14
N TYR A 154 11.48 2.13 -9.38
CA TYR A 154 11.70 2.84 -8.12
C TYR A 154 12.43 1.98 -7.08
N ILE A 155 12.09 0.69 -6.98
CA ILE A 155 12.80 -0.27 -6.12
C ILE A 155 14.28 -0.36 -6.54
N GLU A 156 14.57 -0.45 -7.84
CA GLU A 156 15.94 -0.51 -8.36
C GLU A 156 16.72 0.78 -8.05
N LEU A 157 16.13 1.95 -8.29
CA LEU A 157 16.74 3.26 -8.04
C LEU A 157 17.06 3.49 -6.56
N THR A 158 16.26 2.95 -5.66
CA THR A 158 16.53 2.99 -4.21
C THR A 158 17.42 1.84 -3.73
N GLY A 159 17.86 0.95 -4.63
CA GLY A 159 18.72 -0.19 -4.31
C GLY A 159 18.04 -1.28 -3.49
N GLY A 160 16.72 -1.44 -3.62
CA GLY A 160 15.93 -2.44 -2.90
C GLY A 160 15.76 -2.14 -1.41
N LYS A 161 15.94 -0.88 -1.00
CA LYS A 161 15.97 -0.46 0.41
C LYS A 161 14.58 -0.21 1.00
N THR A 162 13.55 -0.14 0.16
CA THR A 162 12.15 0.11 0.54
C THR A 162 11.25 -1.01 0.05
N GLN A 163 10.26 -1.37 0.86
CA GLN A 163 9.02 -1.96 0.36
C GLN A 163 8.18 -0.86 -0.30
N LEU A 164 7.26 -1.23 -1.20
CA LEU A 164 6.26 -0.31 -1.76
C LEU A 164 4.85 -0.82 -1.50
N PHE A 165 3.91 0.11 -1.34
CA PHE A 165 2.49 -0.24 -1.40
C PHE A 165 2.12 -0.73 -2.80
N ASP A 166 1.39 -1.84 -2.89
CA ASP A 166 0.94 -2.41 -4.16
C ASP A 166 -0.35 -1.72 -4.63
N SER A 167 -0.20 -0.51 -5.17
CA SER A 167 -1.30 0.32 -5.69
C SER A 167 -2.02 -0.35 -6.86
N LEU A 168 -1.33 -1.20 -7.64
CA LEU A 168 -1.91 -1.95 -8.75
C LEU A 168 -2.85 -3.05 -8.26
N LEU A 169 -2.47 -3.79 -7.23
CA LEU A 169 -3.39 -4.77 -6.64
C LEU A 169 -4.62 -4.10 -6.01
N HIS A 170 -4.44 -2.96 -5.32
CA HIS A 170 -5.55 -2.14 -4.84
C HIS A 170 -6.49 -1.74 -5.99
N HIS A 171 -5.93 -1.23 -7.10
CA HIS A 171 -6.72 -0.82 -8.25
C HIS A 171 -7.47 -2.00 -8.89
N ASN A 172 -6.84 -3.17 -8.97
CA ASN A 172 -7.50 -4.40 -9.43
C ASN A 172 -8.68 -4.79 -8.53
N PHE A 173 -8.58 -4.66 -7.20
CA PHE A 173 -9.71 -4.88 -6.29
C PHE A 173 -10.83 -3.86 -6.52
N TYR A 174 -10.50 -2.59 -6.66
CA TYR A 174 -11.47 -1.55 -6.99
C TYR A 174 -12.24 -1.89 -8.27
N LEU A 175 -11.53 -2.16 -9.38
CA LEU A 175 -12.14 -2.51 -10.66
C LEU A 175 -12.98 -3.79 -10.59
N ALA A 176 -12.50 -4.83 -9.91
CA ALA A 176 -13.24 -6.08 -9.74
C ALA A 176 -14.53 -5.87 -8.93
N SER A 177 -14.49 -5.02 -7.91
CA SER A 177 -15.64 -4.70 -7.07
C SER A 177 -16.74 -3.93 -7.83
N GLN A 178 -16.34 -3.11 -8.82
CA GLN A 178 -17.25 -2.36 -9.70
C GLN A 178 -17.85 -3.24 -10.80
N ALA A 179 -17.03 -4.09 -11.44
CA ALA A 179 -17.45 -4.91 -12.57
C ALA A 179 -18.19 -6.20 -12.16
N GLY A 180 -18.09 -6.62 -10.90
CA GLY A 180 -18.73 -7.85 -10.42
C GLY A 180 -18.26 -9.07 -11.21
N GLN A 181 -19.20 -9.93 -11.63
CA GLN A 181 -18.91 -11.15 -12.40
C GLN A 181 -18.27 -10.91 -13.78
N GLU A 182 -18.30 -9.69 -14.31
CA GLU A 182 -17.69 -9.39 -15.62
C GLU A 182 -16.17 -9.22 -15.50
N TYR A 183 -15.63 -9.07 -14.28
CA TYR A 183 -14.20 -9.07 -14.03
C TYR A 183 -13.65 -10.50 -14.02
N ASP A 184 -12.56 -10.73 -14.75
CA ASP A 184 -11.84 -12.01 -14.77
C ASP A 184 -10.87 -12.14 -13.58
N LEU A 185 -11.32 -12.81 -12.52
CA LEU A 185 -10.54 -13.06 -11.30
C LEU A 185 -9.26 -13.89 -11.54
N SER A 186 -9.16 -14.65 -12.63
CA SER A 186 -7.92 -15.38 -12.93
C SER A 186 -6.74 -14.44 -13.19
N SER A 187 -7.03 -13.18 -13.53
CA SER A 187 -6.05 -12.14 -13.80
C SER A 187 -5.88 -11.11 -12.67
N ILE A 188 -6.53 -11.28 -11.50
CA ILE A 188 -6.53 -10.29 -10.40
C ILE A 188 -5.13 -9.90 -9.89
N PHE A 189 -4.15 -10.81 -10.01
CA PHE A 189 -2.76 -10.56 -9.62
C PHE A 189 -1.84 -10.18 -10.79
N ASN A 190 -2.34 -10.17 -12.03
CA ASN A 190 -1.52 -9.82 -13.19
C ASN A 190 -1.06 -8.37 -13.10
N ASP A 191 0.21 -8.16 -13.43
CA ASP A 191 0.85 -6.85 -13.41
C ASP A 191 0.71 -6.12 -12.08
N THR A 192 0.78 -6.88 -10.97
CA THR A 192 0.83 -6.35 -9.61
C THR A 192 2.22 -6.48 -9.01
N LEU A 193 2.55 -5.63 -8.04
CA LEU A 193 3.86 -5.70 -7.40
C LEU A 193 4.03 -7.00 -6.61
N VAL A 194 2.98 -7.52 -5.96
CA VAL A 194 3.03 -8.77 -5.22
C VAL A 194 3.28 -9.98 -6.14
N GLN A 195 2.83 -9.94 -7.39
CA GLN A 195 3.13 -11.00 -8.37
C GLN A 195 4.61 -11.02 -8.74
N ARG A 196 5.23 -9.84 -8.92
CA ARG A 196 6.62 -9.74 -9.40
C ARG A 196 7.65 -9.75 -8.28
N ASN A 197 7.38 -9.04 -7.19
CA ASN A 197 8.29 -8.84 -6.06
C ASN A 197 7.57 -9.00 -4.70
N PRO A 198 7.14 -10.23 -4.36
CA PRO A 198 6.32 -10.48 -3.16
C PRO A 198 7.00 -10.11 -1.84
N LEU A 199 8.33 -10.03 -1.78
CA LEU A 199 9.06 -9.65 -0.57
C LEU A 199 9.15 -8.15 -0.36
N LEU A 200 8.95 -7.36 -1.42
CA LEU A 200 8.97 -5.89 -1.38
C LEU A 200 7.59 -5.26 -1.55
N ALA A 201 6.52 -6.07 -1.65
CA ALA A 201 5.15 -5.61 -1.78
C ALA A 201 4.45 -5.53 -0.42
N VAL A 202 3.90 -4.35 -0.10
CA VAL A 202 2.91 -4.16 0.96
C VAL A 202 1.53 -4.10 0.32
N THR A 203 0.79 -5.19 0.40
CA THR A 203 -0.55 -5.31 -0.19
C THR A 203 -1.61 -4.71 0.72
N PHE A 204 -2.57 -3.99 0.18
CA PHE A 204 -3.65 -3.35 0.95
C PHE A 204 -4.96 -3.37 0.15
N VAL A 205 -6.10 -3.21 0.83
CA VAL A 205 -7.42 -3.13 0.17
C VAL A 205 -7.79 -1.68 -0.12
N ASP A 206 -7.67 -0.80 0.87
CA ASP A 206 -7.93 0.64 0.77
C ASP A 206 -7.04 1.39 1.77
N ASN A 207 -6.96 2.70 1.64
CA ASN A 207 -6.25 3.56 2.57
C ASN A 207 -7.00 4.90 2.73
N HIS A 208 -6.37 5.85 3.43
CA HIS A 208 -6.92 7.18 3.65
C HIS A 208 -7.07 8.05 2.40
N ASP A 209 -6.38 7.73 1.29
CA ASP A 209 -6.46 8.49 0.04
C ASP A 209 -7.54 7.90 -0.89
N SER A 210 -7.78 6.59 -0.81
CA SER A 210 -8.76 5.87 -1.65
C SER A 210 -10.18 5.85 -1.07
N GLN A 211 -10.36 6.19 0.20
CA GLN A 211 -11.69 6.26 0.83
C GLN A 211 -12.57 7.38 0.22
N PRO A 212 -13.90 7.34 0.41
CA PRO A 212 -14.80 8.26 -0.28
C PRO A 212 -14.49 9.75 -0.04
N LEU A 213 -14.63 10.56 -1.09
CA LEU A 213 -14.38 12.00 -1.09
C LEU A 213 -12.92 12.41 -0.84
N GLN A 214 -11.95 11.51 -0.95
CA GLN A 214 -10.53 11.82 -0.77
C GLN A 214 -9.76 11.92 -2.11
N ALA A 215 -8.51 12.36 -2.05
CA ALA A 215 -7.75 12.80 -3.22
C ALA A 215 -7.59 11.76 -4.33
N LEU A 216 -7.55 10.47 -3.96
CA LEU A 216 -7.33 9.35 -4.86
C LEU A 216 -8.51 8.37 -4.79
N GLU A 217 -9.74 8.88 -4.63
CA GLU A 217 -10.94 8.07 -4.41
C GLU A 217 -11.08 6.92 -5.42
N SER A 218 -10.93 5.70 -4.90
CA SER A 218 -11.06 4.43 -5.62
C SER A 218 -11.47 3.35 -4.62
N PHE A 219 -12.49 3.65 -3.82
CA PHE A 219 -12.90 2.83 -2.69
C PHE A 219 -13.50 1.49 -3.12
N THR A 220 -12.96 0.39 -2.62
CA THR A 220 -13.45 -0.95 -2.96
C THR A 220 -14.86 -1.17 -2.40
N GLU A 221 -15.80 -1.67 -3.22
CA GLU A 221 -17.19 -1.90 -2.79
C GLU A 221 -17.28 -2.90 -1.62
N PHE A 222 -18.16 -2.61 -0.66
CA PHE A 222 -18.26 -3.36 0.59
C PHE A 222 -18.40 -4.88 0.42
N TRP A 223 -19.14 -5.33 -0.59
CA TRP A 223 -19.38 -6.75 -0.85
C TRP A 223 -18.12 -7.52 -1.27
N PHE A 224 -17.17 -6.85 -1.94
CA PHE A 224 -15.94 -7.46 -2.43
C PHE A 224 -14.80 -7.45 -1.41
N ARG A 225 -14.90 -6.61 -0.38
CA ARG A 225 -13.87 -6.43 0.65
C ARG A 225 -13.49 -7.71 1.41
N PRO A 226 -14.42 -8.62 1.80
CA PRO A 226 -14.02 -9.92 2.34
C PRO A 226 -13.14 -10.74 1.38
N LEU A 227 -13.40 -10.67 0.07
CA LEU A 227 -12.64 -11.39 -0.95
C LEU A 227 -11.23 -10.79 -1.08
N ALA A 228 -11.13 -9.47 -1.18
CA ALA A 228 -9.85 -8.75 -1.23
C ALA A 228 -8.99 -9.00 0.02
N TYR A 229 -9.60 -8.95 1.21
CA TYR A 229 -8.90 -9.26 2.46
C TYR A 229 -8.42 -10.71 2.52
N ALA A 230 -9.22 -11.68 2.07
CA ALA A 230 -8.77 -13.06 1.99
C ALA A 230 -7.55 -13.20 1.05
N MET A 231 -7.55 -12.51 -0.10
CA MET A 231 -6.44 -12.51 -1.04
C MET A 231 -5.14 -11.99 -0.43
N ILE A 232 -5.16 -10.85 0.28
CA ILE A 232 -3.93 -10.29 0.87
C ILE A 232 -3.53 -11.00 2.18
N LEU A 233 -4.48 -11.49 2.97
CA LEU A 233 -4.20 -12.08 4.28
C LEU A 233 -3.85 -13.58 4.21
N LEU A 234 -4.38 -14.34 3.26
CA LEU A 234 -4.28 -15.81 3.30
C LEU A 234 -3.35 -16.40 2.25
N ARG A 235 -2.79 -15.56 1.36
CA ARG A 235 -1.73 -15.93 0.42
C ARG A 235 -0.35 -15.74 1.04
N GLU A 236 0.65 -16.39 0.44
CA GLU A 236 2.04 -16.37 0.92
C GLU A 236 2.80 -15.10 0.51
N GLY A 237 2.44 -14.49 -0.62
CA GLY A 237 3.11 -13.30 -1.16
C GLY A 237 2.62 -12.00 -0.53
N GLY A 238 3.54 -11.08 -0.28
CA GLY A 238 3.23 -9.74 0.21
C GLY A 238 3.13 -9.62 1.73
N ILE A 239 3.25 -8.38 2.19
CA ILE A 239 3.04 -7.97 3.58
C ILE A 239 1.69 -7.26 3.65
N PRO A 240 0.62 -7.91 4.14
CA PRO A 240 -0.70 -7.29 4.14
C PRO A 240 -0.79 -6.16 5.17
N CYS A 241 -1.33 -5.03 4.73
CA CYS A 241 -1.70 -3.89 5.54
C CYS A 241 -3.22 -3.83 5.66
N VAL A 242 -3.71 -3.83 6.90
CA VAL A 242 -5.14 -3.75 7.20
C VAL A 242 -5.52 -2.30 7.47
N PHE A 243 -6.60 -1.83 6.86
CA PHE A 243 -7.03 -0.46 6.98
C PHE A 243 -7.88 -0.21 8.23
N TYR A 244 -7.64 0.91 8.90
CA TYR A 244 -8.30 1.26 10.17
C TYR A 244 -9.83 1.26 10.06
N THR A 245 -10.40 1.83 9.00
CA THR A 245 -11.85 1.95 8.82
C THR A 245 -12.51 0.58 8.63
N ASP A 246 -11.75 -0.42 8.22
CA ASP A 246 -12.26 -1.77 7.97
C ASP A 246 -12.28 -2.58 9.24
N VAL A 247 -11.50 -2.17 10.23
CA VAL A 247 -11.53 -2.73 11.58
C VAL A 247 -12.61 -2.02 12.41
N TYR A 248 -12.67 -0.69 12.34
CA TYR A 248 -13.41 0.12 13.33
C TYR A 248 -14.59 0.90 12.76
N GLY A 249 -14.76 0.96 11.44
CA GLY A 249 -15.62 1.94 10.78
C GLY A 249 -15.08 3.36 10.89
N ALA A 250 -15.79 4.29 10.26
CA ALA A 250 -15.54 5.73 10.36
C ALA A 250 -16.80 6.53 10.02
N ALA A 251 -16.90 7.75 10.54
CA ALA A 251 -17.93 8.71 10.14
C ALA A 251 -17.29 10.10 10.03
N TYR A 252 -17.50 10.76 8.89
CA TYR A 252 -16.95 12.10 8.63
C TYR A 252 -17.85 12.89 7.68
N GLU A 253 -17.61 14.20 7.61
CA GLU A 253 -18.24 15.11 6.66
C GLU A 253 -17.14 15.76 5.81
N ASP A 254 -17.30 15.72 4.49
CA ASP A 254 -16.41 16.38 3.55
C ASP A 254 -17.22 16.99 2.40
N ASP A 255 -16.87 18.20 1.97
CA ASP A 255 -17.65 19.02 1.02
C ASP A 255 -19.18 19.04 1.29
N GLY A 256 -19.57 19.06 2.56
CA GLY A 256 -20.97 19.04 2.99
C GLY A 256 -21.70 17.70 2.79
N GLN A 257 -20.99 16.64 2.44
CA GLN A 257 -21.49 15.27 2.30
C GLN A 257 -21.06 14.42 3.51
N GLN A 258 -22.00 13.66 4.07
CA GLN A 258 -21.72 12.75 5.17
C GLN A 258 -21.35 11.36 4.65
N VAL A 259 -20.24 10.82 5.14
CA VAL A 259 -19.77 9.47 4.85
C VAL A 259 -19.83 8.64 6.11
N GLU A 260 -20.37 7.43 6.00
CA GLU A 260 -20.35 6.40 7.04
C GLU A 260 -19.74 5.11 6.47
N LEU A 261 -18.62 4.69 7.05
CA LEU A 261 -17.91 3.47 6.72
C LEU A 261 -18.13 2.43 7.83
N ILE A 262 -18.50 1.22 7.44
CA ILE A 262 -18.80 0.13 8.37
C ILE A 262 -17.61 -0.82 8.41
N GLY A 263 -17.21 -1.23 9.63
CA GLY A 263 -16.18 -2.24 9.82
C GLY A 263 -16.57 -3.61 9.25
N LEU A 264 -15.58 -4.35 8.76
CA LEU A 264 -15.74 -5.64 8.12
C LEU A 264 -15.80 -6.77 9.16
N GLN A 265 -16.92 -7.48 9.21
CA GLN A 265 -17.18 -8.49 10.24
C GLN A 265 -16.30 -9.74 10.11
N GLU A 266 -15.88 -10.09 8.90
CA GLU A 266 -15.02 -11.24 8.63
C GLU A 266 -13.56 -11.01 9.02
N LEU A 267 -13.12 -9.74 9.09
CA LEU A 267 -11.72 -9.38 9.24
C LEU A 267 -11.06 -9.93 10.51
N PRO A 268 -11.69 -9.91 11.71
CA PRO A 268 -11.11 -10.55 12.90
C PRO A 268 -10.86 -12.05 12.72
N GLN A 269 -11.73 -12.75 11.99
CA GLN A 269 -11.57 -14.18 11.75
C GLN A 269 -10.50 -14.44 10.69
N LEU A 270 -10.45 -13.66 9.60
CA LEU A 270 -9.39 -13.73 8.59
C LEU A 270 -8.00 -13.50 9.21
N LEU A 271 -7.88 -12.55 10.15
CA LEU A 271 -6.64 -12.29 10.89
C LEU A 271 -6.21 -13.48 11.73
N LYS A 272 -7.13 -14.11 12.47
CA LYS A 272 -6.83 -15.33 13.24
C LYS A 272 -6.41 -16.48 12.35
N ILE A 273 -7.03 -16.64 11.19
CA ILE A 273 -6.66 -17.67 10.22
C ILE A 273 -5.25 -17.39 9.69
N ARG A 274 -4.92 -16.14 9.32
CA ARG A 274 -3.56 -15.77 8.91
C ARG A 274 -2.53 -16.11 10.00
N GLU A 275 -2.81 -15.71 11.23
CA GLU A 275 -1.91 -15.88 12.38
C GLU A 275 -1.65 -17.34 12.75
N ASN A 276 -2.63 -18.24 12.53
CA ASN A 276 -2.55 -19.59 13.10
C ASN A 276 -2.56 -20.71 12.06
N LEU A 277 -3.11 -20.48 10.87
CA LEU A 277 -3.46 -21.57 9.93
C LEU A 277 -2.92 -21.39 8.51
N ALA A 278 -2.68 -20.16 8.05
CA ALA A 278 -2.25 -19.87 6.68
C ALA A 278 -0.74 -20.06 6.45
N TYR A 279 -0.26 -21.29 6.69
CA TYR A 279 1.15 -21.66 6.61
C TYR A 279 1.42 -22.78 5.60
N GLY A 280 2.69 -22.97 5.25
CA GLY A 280 3.13 -24.01 4.32
C GLY A 280 3.09 -23.58 2.86
N GLU A 281 3.55 -24.49 2.00
CA GLU A 281 3.53 -24.35 0.55
C GLU A 281 2.14 -23.94 0.06
N GLN A 282 2.08 -22.97 -0.85
CA GLN A 282 0.87 -22.55 -1.52
C GLN A 282 0.67 -23.29 -2.85
N ARG A 283 -0.58 -23.62 -3.18
CA ARG A 283 -0.98 -24.06 -4.52
C ARG A 283 -2.14 -23.25 -5.04
N ASP A 284 -1.95 -22.66 -6.21
CA ASP A 284 -2.89 -21.75 -6.83
C ASP A 284 -3.82 -22.44 -7.82
N TYR A 285 -5.10 -22.07 -7.76
CA TYR A 285 -6.15 -22.46 -8.68
C TYR A 285 -6.86 -21.20 -9.20
N LEU A 286 -6.08 -20.38 -9.90
CA LEU A 286 -6.53 -19.15 -10.58
C LEU A 286 -6.96 -19.47 -12.02
N ASP A 287 -7.92 -20.38 -12.17
CA ASP A 287 -8.18 -21.12 -13.42
C ASP A 287 -9.62 -20.94 -13.97
N HIS A 288 -10.41 -20.06 -13.36
CA HIS A 288 -11.77 -19.75 -13.78
C HIS A 288 -12.07 -18.26 -13.58
N PRO A 289 -12.74 -17.58 -14.53
CA PRO A 289 -12.93 -16.12 -14.48
C PRO A 289 -13.70 -15.64 -13.26
N ASN A 290 -14.56 -16.48 -12.69
CA ASN A 290 -15.36 -16.10 -11.53
C ASN A 290 -15.08 -16.88 -10.26
N CYS A 291 -14.36 -18.00 -10.30
CA CYS A 291 -14.25 -18.89 -9.14
C CYS A 291 -12.83 -19.39 -9.01
N ILE A 292 -12.05 -18.68 -8.21
CA ILE A 292 -10.64 -18.98 -7.97
C ILE A 292 -10.44 -19.49 -6.55
N GLY A 293 -9.31 -20.13 -6.32
CA GLY A 293 -8.94 -20.59 -4.99
C GLY A 293 -7.45 -20.87 -4.86
N TRP A 294 -7.03 -21.17 -3.64
CA TRP A 294 -5.68 -21.63 -3.35
C TRP A 294 -5.68 -22.45 -2.06
N THR A 295 -4.66 -23.28 -1.89
CA THR A 295 -4.42 -24.02 -0.65
C THR A 295 -3.11 -23.59 -0.02
N ARG A 296 -3.04 -23.70 1.30
CA ARG A 296 -1.82 -23.63 2.11
C ARG A 296 -1.74 -24.93 2.87
N ILE A 297 -0.68 -25.72 2.70
CA ILE A 297 -0.66 -27.13 3.15
C ILE A 297 -0.39 -27.31 4.65
N GLY A 298 -0.11 -26.25 5.39
CA GLY A 298 0.29 -26.30 6.79
C GLY A 298 1.77 -26.62 7.01
N ILE A 299 2.23 -26.43 8.24
CA ILE A 299 3.57 -26.81 8.72
C ILE A 299 3.48 -27.39 10.13
N ASP A 300 4.44 -28.24 10.50
CA ASP A 300 4.46 -28.96 11.78
C ASP A 300 4.53 -28.03 12.99
N GLU A 301 5.15 -26.85 12.84
CA GLU A 301 5.28 -25.86 13.92
C GLU A 301 3.94 -25.26 14.35
N PHE A 302 2.95 -25.22 13.46
CA PHE A 302 1.63 -24.68 13.73
C PHE A 302 0.59 -25.80 13.69
N GLU A 303 0.19 -26.26 14.87
CA GLU A 303 -0.77 -27.35 15.02
C GLU A 303 -2.06 -27.05 14.26
N ASN A 304 -2.54 -28.03 13.49
CA ASN A 304 -3.74 -27.93 12.65
C ASN A 304 -3.66 -26.85 11.55
N SER A 305 -2.50 -26.23 11.30
CA SER A 305 -2.34 -25.31 10.19
C SER A 305 -2.56 -26.01 8.86
N GLY A 306 -3.04 -25.26 7.89
CA GLY A 306 -3.49 -25.76 6.60
C GLY A 306 -4.89 -25.24 6.28
N ILE A 307 -5.03 -24.55 5.15
CA ILE A 307 -6.30 -23.95 4.72
C ILE A 307 -6.52 -24.11 3.23
N ALA A 308 -7.79 -24.25 2.83
CA ALA A 308 -8.22 -24.14 1.44
C ALA A 308 -9.16 -22.94 1.32
N VAL A 309 -8.76 -21.95 0.52
CA VAL A 309 -9.55 -20.73 0.27
C VAL A 309 -10.19 -20.85 -1.10
N ILE A 310 -11.49 -20.59 -1.17
CA ILE A 310 -12.25 -20.48 -2.41
C ILE A 310 -13.11 -19.22 -2.35
N LEU A 311 -13.15 -18.48 -3.45
CA LEU A 311 -13.96 -17.27 -3.57
C LEU A 311 -14.59 -17.16 -4.95
N THR A 312 -15.68 -16.40 -5.02
CA THR A 312 -16.38 -16.12 -6.29
C THR A 312 -16.92 -14.70 -6.34
N ASN A 313 -16.72 -14.01 -7.46
CA ASN A 313 -17.34 -12.70 -7.76
C ASN A 313 -18.68 -12.84 -8.52
N GLY A 314 -19.18 -14.06 -8.70
CA GLY A 314 -20.44 -14.35 -9.39
C GLY A 314 -21.28 -15.35 -8.60
N GLU A 315 -21.81 -16.35 -9.29
CA GLU A 315 -22.64 -17.40 -8.70
C GLU A 315 -21.89 -18.32 -7.72
N GLU A 316 -22.63 -19.18 -7.02
CA GLU A 316 -22.08 -20.24 -6.19
C GLU A 316 -21.08 -21.10 -6.99
N GLY A 317 -19.95 -21.41 -6.36
CA GLY A 317 -18.85 -22.13 -7.00
C GLY A 317 -18.33 -23.26 -6.13
N PHE A 318 -17.65 -24.20 -6.79
CA PHE A 318 -16.92 -25.27 -6.14
C PHE A 318 -15.59 -25.50 -6.85
N LYS A 319 -14.62 -26.06 -6.13
CA LYS A 319 -13.33 -26.44 -6.71
C LYS A 319 -12.72 -27.63 -6.00
N GLN A 320 -12.20 -28.57 -6.80
CA GLN A 320 -11.33 -29.63 -6.30
C GLN A 320 -9.92 -29.08 -6.14
N MET A 321 -9.41 -29.05 -4.92
CA MET A 321 -8.08 -28.53 -4.60
C MET A 321 -7.32 -29.50 -3.71
N GLU A 322 -6.03 -29.64 -3.96
CA GLU A 322 -5.13 -30.47 -3.18
C GLU A 322 -4.62 -29.69 -1.96
N ILE A 323 -4.98 -30.14 -0.77
CA ILE A 323 -4.56 -29.58 0.52
C ILE A 323 -3.42 -30.39 1.17
N GLY A 324 -3.17 -31.60 0.65
CA GLY A 324 -2.05 -32.46 1.03
C GLY A 324 -2.50 -33.76 1.71
N SER A 325 -1.76 -34.85 1.42
CA SER A 325 -2.07 -36.21 1.90
C SER A 325 -2.06 -36.36 3.43
N GLN A 326 -1.40 -35.46 4.16
CA GLN A 326 -1.43 -35.40 5.62
C GLN A 326 -2.84 -35.16 6.18
N PHE A 327 -3.74 -34.59 5.37
CA PHE A 327 -5.14 -34.41 5.73
C PHE A 327 -6.06 -35.53 5.25
N ALA A 328 -5.54 -36.60 4.63
CA ALA A 328 -6.37 -37.68 4.12
C ALA A 328 -7.31 -38.27 5.20
N GLY A 329 -8.59 -38.35 4.89
CA GLY A 329 -9.65 -38.81 5.79
C GLY A 329 -10.06 -37.81 6.87
N LYS A 330 -9.48 -36.60 6.90
CA LYS A 330 -9.88 -35.52 7.81
C LYS A 330 -11.06 -34.75 7.24
N THR A 331 -11.79 -34.08 8.14
CA THR A 331 -12.93 -33.24 7.79
C THR A 331 -12.57 -31.78 7.92
N PHE A 332 -12.93 -30.99 6.91
CA PHE A 332 -12.78 -29.55 6.85
C PHE A 332 -14.14 -28.85 6.97
N VAL A 333 -14.16 -27.68 7.60
CA VAL A 333 -15.32 -26.80 7.78
C VAL A 333 -14.98 -25.37 7.36
N ASP A 334 -15.98 -24.60 6.91
CA ASP A 334 -15.80 -23.18 6.61
C ASP A 334 -15.63 -22.37 7.89
N LEU A 335 -14.42 -21.88 8.12
CA LEU A 335 -14.01 -21.11 9.28
C LEU A 335 -14.64 -19.71 9.34
N LEU A 336 -15.23 -19.24 8.23
CA LEU A 336 -16.02 -18.01 8.20
C LEU A 336 -17.52 -18.26 8.47
N GLY A 337 -17.94 -19.53 8.53
CA GLY A 337 -19.33 -19.92 8.82
C GLY A 337 -20.33 -19.53 7.73
N LYS A 338 -19.87 -19.24 6.50
CA LYS A 338 -20.75 -18.90 5.37
C LYS A 338 -21.32 -20.16 4.71
N ARG A 339 -20.65 -21.30 4.89
CA ARG A 339 -21.10 -22.65 4.53
C ARG A 339 -21.25 -23.52 5.77
N SER A 340 -22.16 -24.49 5.70
CA SER A 340 -22.46 -25.42 6.80
C SER A 340 -22.08 -26.87 6.48
N GLU A 341 -21.72 -27.12 5.22
CA GLU A 341 -21.23 -28.40 4.74
C GLU A 341 -19.88 -28.76 5.36
N GLU A 342 -19.58 -30.05 5.30
CA GLU A 342 -18.31 -30.62 5.72
C GLU A 342 -17.63 -31.24 4.51
N VAL A 343 -16.35 -30.96 4.31
CA VAL A 343 -15.55 -31.51 3.21
C VAL A 343 -14.61 -32.56 3.77
N VAL A 344 -14.73 -33.81 3.32
CA VAL A 344 -13.79 -34.87 3.69
C VAL A 344 -12.69 -34.92 2.65
N ILE A 345 -11.43 -34.86 3.09
CA ILE A 345 -10.27 -34.93 2.22
C ILE A 345 -10.02 -36.38 1.83
N ASP A 346 -9.84 -36.63 0.53
CA ASP A 346 -9.65 -37.97 0.00
C ASP A 346 -8.24 -38.54 0.28
N GLU A 347 -7.99 -39.76 -0.17
CA GLU A 347 -6.71 -40.46 0.01
C GLU A 347 -5.52 -39.80 -0.71
N ASN A 348 -5.78 -38.94 -1.71
CA ASN A 348 -4.77 -38.19 -2.44
C ASN A 348 -4.56 -36.79 -1.86
N GLY A 349 -5.25 -36.43 -0.77
CA GLY A 349 -5.15 -35.10 -0.18
C GLY A 349 -5.97 -34.04 -0.90
N VAL A 350 -7.01 -34.43 -1.66
CA VAL A 350 -7.88 -33.54 -2.43
C VAL A 350 -9.24 -33.41 -1.75
N GLY A 351 -9.77 -32.19 -1.70
CA GLY A 351 -11.13 -31.89 -1.25
C GLY A 351 -11.92 -31.10 -2.30
N GLU A 352 -13.23 -31.31 -2.36
CA GLU A 352 -14.14 -30.46 -3.14
C GLU A 352 -14.70 -29.36 -2.24
N PHE A 353 -14.13 -28.17 -2.35
CA PHE A 353 -14.46 -27.02 -1.51
C PHE A 353 -15.54 -26.16 -2.17
N LEU A 354 -16.44 -25.61 -1.35
CA LEU A 354 -17.63 -24.88 -1.80
C LEU A 354 -17.53 -23.40 -1.41
N CYS A 355 -18.14 -22.52 -2.20
CA CYS A 355 -18.28 -21.10 -1.89
C CYS A 355 -19.64 -20.59 -2.34
N ALA A 356 -20.34 -19.86 -1.46
CA ALA A 356 -21.57 -19.16 -1.83
C ALA A 356 -21.31 -18.05 -2.87
N ALA A 357 -22.35 -17.65 -3.61
CA ALA A 357 -22.29 -16.56 -4.58
C ALA A 357 -21.77 -15.25 -3.96
N GLY A 358 -20.93 -14.52 -4.71
CA GLY A 358 -20.37 -13.22 -4.30
C GLY A 358 -19.64 -13.26 -2.95
N SER A 359 -18.96 -14.37 -2.63
CA SER A 359 -18.46 -14.64 -1.29
C SER A 359 -17.06 -15.26 -1.30
N VAL A 360 -16.54 -15.51 -0.10
CA VAL A 360 -15.32 -16.26 0.17
C VAL A 360 -15.60 -17.26 1.29
N SER A 361 -15.11 -18.48 1.13
CA SER A 361 -15.09 -19.51 2.18
C SER A 361 -13.66 -19.94 2.44
N VAL A 362 -13.33 -20.12 3.72
CA VAL A 362 -11.99 -20.52 4.15
C VAL A 362 -12.12 -21.82 4.92
N TRP A 363 -11.76 -22.92 4.27
CA TRP A 363 -11.89 -24.26 4.81
C TRP A 363 -10.65 -24.62 5.62
N GLY A 364 -10.86 -25.07 6.85
CA GLY A 364 -9.79 -25.57 7.72
C GLY A 364 -10.23 -26.82 8.49
N LEU A 365 -9.27 -27.47 9.13
CA LEU A 365 -9.51 -28.72 9.86
C LEU A 365 -10.57 -28.54 10.95
N LYS A 366 -11.56 -29.43 10.97
CA LYS A 366 -12.55 -29.53 12.04
C LYS A 366 -11.90 -30.16 13.29
N ILE A 367 -11.80 -29.37 14.35
CA ILE A 367 -11.22 -29.76 15.66
C ILE A 367 -12.30 -30.33 16.59
#